data_AF-A0A955B4J5-F1
#
_entry.id   AF-A0A955B4J5-F1
#
_cell.length_a   1.000
_cell.length_b   1.000
_cell.length_c   1.000
_cell.angle_alpha   90.00
_cell.angle_beta   90.00
_cell.angle_gamma   90.00
#
_symmetry.space_group_name_H-M   'P 1'
#
loop_
_entity.id
_entity.type
_entity.pdbx_description
1 polymer ?
#
loop_
_entity_poly.entity_id
_entity_poly.type
_entity_poly.pdbx_seq_one_letter_code
_entity_poly.pdbx_strand_id
1 'polypeptide(L)'
;MIAKTPFTTLFGKPAVLLLVVAFLASGCSPSIDQLPDDYGKRRGTGLNGLCVLSDMFRRSGARVTSWKRLSPKVEKQDVIVWAPSSPSLPTSDQLDYFDDWLSGDYNRTLILINYDYDAALGYWHELLEDSQGQQKIEIRRRLAVAQAKAQQPTTDDTERKCDWYSAEFHWRNADWAQTLDGDWANDLDASNVEIFSGTTLTFADGDDSDIHAEHVLMEGQQPLVTKITNDYWHNGCQVFVAANGSTLLNQPLVNHENRKIAATLIDECGSIDRVMFLEGAADGIEIRDTDASAPMMLQAFTVWPINFLMFHATMLGILFCICVFPIFGRPKELAAESVSDFGKHIAAYGELLQKVGGASFARAKLKHYRDSTHGGG
;
A
#
# COMPACT_ATOMS: atom_id res chain seq x y z
N MET A 1 -57.35 53.79 13.84
CA MET A 1 -56.70 53.86 15.17
C MET A 1 -56.75 52.48 15.77
N ILE A 2 -55.60 51.81 15.89
CA ILE A 2 -55.15 50.82 16.89
C ILE A 2 -53.83 50.25 16.35
N ALA A 3 -52.86 50.13 17.25
CA ALA A 3 -51.45 50.35 17.03
C ALA A 3 -50.66 49.11 16.54
N LYS A 4 -49.52 49.41 15.90
CA LYS A 4 -48.38 48.52 15.65
C LYS A 4 -47.68 48.16 16.97
N THR A 5 -47.27 46.91 17.11
CA THR A 5 -46.15 46.49 17.97
C THR A 5 -45.20 45.61 17.14
N PRO A 6 -43.89 45.91 17.05
CA PRO A 6 -42.91 44.98 16.50
C PRO A 6 -42.25 44.20 17.64
N PHE A 7 -42.34 42.87 17.58
CA PHE A 7 -41.58 41.98 18.46
C PHE A 7 -40.13 41.99 18.00
N THR A 8 -39.26 42.57 18.82
CA THR A 8 -37.81 42.61 18.63
C THR A 8 -37.15 41.43 19.34
N THR A 9 -36.11 40.89 18.69
CA THR A 9 -34.89 40.35 19.30
C THR A 9 -35.01 39.25 20.36
N LEU A 10 -34.80 37.99 19.95
CA LEU A 10 -34.40 36.96 20.93
C LEU A 10 -33.67 35.75 20.32
N PHE A 11 -32.62 35.94 19.51
CA PHE A 11 -31.55 34.92 19.43
C PHE A 11 -30.21 35.61 19.17
N GLY A 12 -29.35 35.55 20.18
CA GLY A 12 -28.24 36.45 20.38
C GLY A 12 -27.02 36.19 19.50
N LYS A 13 -26.20 37.22 19.45
CA LYS A 13 -24.86 37.29 18.86
C LYS A 13 -23.77 36.38 19.48
N PRO A 14 -23.90 35.66 20.62
CA PRO A 14 -22.80 34.80 21.07
C PRO A 14 -22.70 33.47 20.29
N ALA A 15 -23.77 33.02 19.61
CA ALA A 15 -23.71 31.79 18.80
C ALA A 15 -22.85 31.94 17.54
N VAL A 16 -22.80 33.15 16.96
CA VAL A 16 -22.01 33.46 15.76
C VAL A 16 -20.51 33.55 16.10
N LEU A 17 -20.15 34.04 17.29
CA LEU A 17 -18.75 34.15 17.71
C LEU A 17 -18.13 32.78 18.01
N LEU A 18 -18.91 31.86 18.59
CA LEU A 18 -18.45 30.50 18.94
C LEU A 18 -18.24 29.62 17.70
N LEU A 19 -19.01 29.86 16.64
CA LEU A 19 -18.92 29.13 15.37
C LEU A 19 -17.72 29.60 14.52
N VAL A 20 -17.28 30.86 14.66
CA VAL A 20 -16.08 31.40 13.99
C VAL A 20 -14.78 30.86 14.62
N VAL A 21 -14.75 30.64 15.94
CA VAL A 21 -13.59 30.03 16.61
C VAL A 21 -13.46 28.54 16.29
N ALA A 22 -14.58 27.82 16.11
CA ALA A 22 -14.56 26.41 15.70
C ALA A 22 -14.08 26.20 14.24
N PHE A 23 -14.32 27.17 13.35
CA PHE A 23 -13.84 27.13 11.97
C PHE A 23 -12.35 27.49 11.82
N LEU A 24 -11.77 28.26 12.74
CA LEU A 24 -10.32 28.54 12.75
C LEU A 24 -9.49 27.37 13.31
N ALA A 25 -10.13 26.41 13.99
CA ALA A 25 -9.46 25.21 14.54
C ALA A 25 -9.50 23.98 13.63
N SER A 26 -10.18 24.05 12.48
CA SER A 26 -10.36 22.91 11.55
C SER A 26 -9.51 23.05 10.27
N GLY A 27 -8.33 23.64 10.41
CA GLY A 27 -7.28 23.70 9.40
C GLY A 27 -6.26 22.57 9.51
N CYS A 28 -6.69 21.32 9.69
CA CYS A 28 -5.81 20.17 9.48
C CYS A 28 -5.75 19.87 7.99
N SER A 29 -4.94 20.63 7.26
CA SER A 29 -4.43 20.17 5.96
C SER A 29 -3.62 18.89 6.25
N PRO A 30 -3.82 17.76 5.55
CA PRO A 30 -2.96 16.60 5.71
C PRO A 30 -1.56 17.05 5.32
N SER A 31 -0.71 17.19 6.32
CA SER A 31 0.67 17.56 6.12
C SER A 31 1.33 16.51 5.23
N ILE A 32 2.23 16.96 4.36
CA ILE A 32 3.20 16.12 3.61
C ILE A 32 4.22 15.47 4.61
N ASP A 33 3.91 15.47 5.92
CA ASP A 33 4.84 15.25 7.03
C ASP A 33 4.92 13.81 7.54
N GLN A 34 4.24 12.86 6.88
CA GLN A 34 4.37 11.44 7.17
C GLN A 34 4.47 10.69 5.85
N LEU A 35 5.54 9.91 5.63
CA LEU A 35 5.44 8.80 4.69
C LEU A 35 4.29 7.93 5.23
N PRO A 36 3.18 7.77 4.50
CA PRO A 36 2.08 6.99 5.00
C PRO A 36 2.56 5.56 5.24
N ASP A 37 2.25 5.03 6.43
CA ASP A 37 2.53 3.66 6.82
C ASP A 37 1.64 2.72 6.00
N ASP A 38 2.09 2.45 4.78
CA ASP A 38 1.35 1.76 3.73
C ASP A 38 1.96 0.38 3.43
N TYR A 39 2.64 -0.23 4.41
CA TYR A 39 3.19 -1.58 4.23
C TYR A 39 2.10 -2.53 3.73
N GLY A 40 2.35 -3.16 2.59
CA GLY A 40 1.43 -4.11 1.97
C GLY A 40 0.12 -3.51 1.43
N LYS A 41 -0.05 -2.18 1.43
CA LYS A 41 -1.24 -1.55 0.87
C LYS A 41 -1.09 -1.33 -0.63
N ARG A 42 -2.15 -1.65 -1.38
CA ARG A 42 -2.18 -1.43 -2.82
C ARG A 42 -2.44 0.04 -3.16
N ARG A 43 -3.30 0.70 -2.41
CA ARG A 43 -3.62 2.14 -2.59
C ARG A 43 -2.71 2.98 -1.71
N GLY A 44 -1.99 3.90 -2.32
CA GLY A 44 -1.08 4.81 -1.62
C GLY A 44 0.16 5.07 -2.45
N THR A 45 1.01 5.97 -1.95
CA THR A 45 2.32 6.28 -2.53
C THR A 45 3.46 5.94 -1.57
N GLY A 46 3.18 5.14 -0.52
CA GLY A 46 4.20 4.71 0.42
C GLY A 46 5.25 3.80 -0.24
N LEU A 47 6.48 3.90 0.26
CA LEU A 47 7.65 3.14 -0.24
C LEU A 47 7.48 1.63 -0.05
N ASN A 48 6.75 1.23 1.00
CA ASN A 48 6.47 -0.16 1.35
C ASN A 48 5.12 -0.67 0.80
N GLY A 49 4.49 0.08 -0.12
CA GLY A 49 3.22 -0.34 -0.72
C GLY A 49 3.40 -1.37 -1.83
N LEU A 50 2.26 -1.80 -2.40
CA LEU A 50 2.16 -2.78 -3.49
C LEU A 50 1.55 -2.19 -4.78
N CYS A 51 1.56 -0.87 -4.92
CA CYS A 51 0.99 -0.17 -6.06
C CYS A 51 1.65 -0.58 -7.39
N VAL A 52 2.99 -0.62 -7.42
CA VAL A 52 3.77 -0.97 -8.62
C VAL A 52 3.49 -2.41 -9.04
N LEU A 53 3.56 -3.38 -8.11
CA LEU A 53 3.22 -4.78 -8.39
C LEU A 53 1.78 -4.91 -8.91
N SER A 54 0.84 -4.18 -8.31
CA SER A 54 -0.56 -4.19 -8.74
C SER A 54 -0.74 -3.64 -10.16
N ASP A 55 0.05 -2.66 -10.56
CA ASP A 55 0.05 -2.14 -11.93
C ASP A 55 0.70 -3.12 -12.91
N MET A 56 1.68 -3.92 -12.47
CA MET A 56 2.25 -4.99 -13.28
C MET A 56 1.20 -6.08 -13.57
N PHE A 57 0.43 -6.52 -12.57
CA PHE A 57 -0.71 -7.43 -12.80
C PHE A 57 -1.80 -6.85 -13.71
N ARG A 58 -2.08 -5.53 -13.63
CA ARG A 58 -3.02 -4.90 -14.57
C ARG A 58 -2.50 -4.93 -16.00
N ARG A 59 -1.19 -4.73 -16.19
CA ARG A 59 -0.55 -4.73 -17.50
C ARG A 59 -0.49 -6.12 -18.12
N SER A 60 -0.47 -7.18 -17.31
CA SER A 60 -0.63 -8.56 -17.79
C SER A 60 -2.09 -8.92 -18.14
N GLY A 61 -3.04 -8.00 -17.92
CA GLY A 61 -4.45 -8.14 -18.32
C GLY A 61 -5.40 -8.45 -17.17
N ALA A 62 -4.90 -8.63 -15.94
CA ALA A 62 -5.73 -9.00 -14.81
C ALA A 62 -6.52 -7.83 -14.22
N ARG A 63 -7.71 -8.14 -13.69
CA ARG A 63 -8.53 -7.22 -12.89
C ARG A 63 -8.07 -7.24 -11.45
N VAL A 64 -7.59 -6.09 -10.97
CA VAL A 64 -7.00 -5.98 -9.64
C VAL A 64 -7.93 -5.29 -8.64
N THR A 65 -8.16 -5.93 -7.50
CA THR A 65 -8.94 -5.41 -6.38
C THR A 65 -8.16 -5.38 -5.06
N SER A 66 -8.67 -4.67 -4.05
CA SER A 66 -8.16 -4.73 -2.66
C SER A 66 -9.26 -5.23 -1.74
N TRP A 67 -8.88 -5.95 -0.69
CA TRP A 67 -9.78 -6.39 0.37
C TRP A 67 -9.07 -6.43 1.72
N LYS A 68 -9.80 -6.52 2.84
CA LYS A 68 -9.24 -6.39 4.20
C LYS A 68 -9.62 -7.52 5.15
N ARG A 69 -10.24 -8.58 4.63
CA ARG A 69 -10.81 -9.69 5.41
C ARG A 69 -10.89 -10.93 4.53
N LEU A 70 -10.88 -12.11 5.13
CA LEU A 70 -11.16 -13.35 4.41
C LEU A 70 -12.68 -13.56 4.41
N SER A 71 -13.28 -13.76 3.23
CA SER A 71 -14.72 -13.87 3.06
C SER A 71 -15.08 -14.50 1.71
N PRO A 72 -16.34 -14.91 1.46
CA PRO A 72 -16.71 -15.59 0.20
C PRO A 72 -16.34 -14.84 -1.09
N LYS A 73 -16.18 -13.51 -1.04
CA LYS A 73 -15.65 -12.73 -2.17
C LYS A 73 -14.24 -13.14 -2.61
N VAL A 74 -13.42 -13.64 -1.69
CA VAL A 74 -12.04 -14.10 -1.91
C VAL A 74 -12.01 -15.37 -2.75
N GLU A 75 -13.04 -16.23 -2.64
CA GLU A 75 -13.14 -17.48 -3.40
C GLU A 75 -13.14 -17.29 -4.92
N LYS A 76 -13.52 -16.10 -5.39
CA LYS A 76 -13.59 -15.81 -6.82
C LYS A 76 -12.24 -15.40 -7.41
N GLN A 77 -11.22 -15.18 -6.60
CA GLN A 77 -9.94 -14.68 -7.07
C GLN A 77 -9.08 -15.84 -7.59
N ASP A 78 -8.27 -15.56 -8.60
CA ASP A 78 -7.31 -16.52 -9.16
C ASP A 78 -5.97 -16.37 -8.42
N VAL A 79 -5.60 -15.13 -8.10
CA VAL A 79 -4.39 -14.80 -7.33
C VAL A 79 -4.73 -13.94 -6.13
N ILE A 80 -4.15 -14.28 -4.97
CA ILE A 80 -4.16 -13.45 -3.78
C ILE A 80 -2.73 -12.98 -3.51
N VAL A 81 -2.53 -11.68 -3.35
CA VAL A 81 -1.27 -11.11 -2.90
C VAL A 81 -1.46 -10.59 -1.49
N TRP A 82 -0.63 -11.05 -0.55
CA TRP A 82 -0.69 -10.65 0.83
C TRP A 82 0.69 -10.34 1.39
N ALA A 83 0.85 -9.10 1.86
CA ALA A 83 2.02 -8.65 2.60
C ALA A 83 1.56 -8.16 3.99
N PRO A 84 1.60 -9.01 5.02
CA PRO A 84 1.24 -8.60 6.38
C PRO A 84 2.05 -7.38 6.84
N SER A 85 1.39 -6.43 7.50
CA SER A 85 2.06 -5.25 8.07
C SER A 85 2.68 -5.50 9.46
N SER A 86 2.87 -6.76 9.85
CA SER A 86 3.42 -7.19 11.13
C SER A 86 4.29 -8.43 10.93
N PRO A 87 5.31 -8.66 11.80
CA PRO A 87 6.20 -9.82 11.70
C PRO A 87 5.53 -11.15 12.08
N SER A 88 4.23 -11.16 12.41
CA SER A 88 3.52 -12.42 12.66
C SER A 88 3.36 -13.20 11.35
N LEU A 89 3.57 -14.51 11.44
CA LEU A 89 3.17 -15.42 10.37
C LEU A 89 1.65 -15.62 10.39
N PRO A 90 1.05 -16.10 9.29
CA PRO A 90 -0.38 -16.42 9.26
C PRO A 90 -0.77 -17.39 10.38
N THR A 91 -1.95 -17.19 10.95
CA THR A 91 -2.49 -18.09 11.99
C THR A 91 -3.01 -19.39 11.37
N SER A 92 -3.12 -20.46 12.17
CA SER A 92 -3.66 -21.74 11.69
C SER A 92 -5.04 -21.58 11.02
N ASP A 93 -5.98 -20.84 11.63
CA ASP A 93 -7.29 -20.54 11.01
C ASP A 93 -7.20 -19.85 9.63
N GLN A 94 -6.15 -19.04 9.40
CA GLN A 94 -5.94 -18.37 8.11
C GLN A 94 -5.33 -19.33 7.09
N LEU A 95 -4.42 -20.20 7.53
CA LEU A 95 -3.86 -21.24 6.70
C LEU A 95 -4.93 -22.23 6.29
N ASP A 96 -5.78 -22.70 7.21
CA ASP A 96 -6.95 -23.54 6.92
C ASP A 96 -7.85 -22.90 5.85
N TYR A 97 -8.12 -21.60 5.98
CA TYR A 97 -8.89 -20.87 4.97
C TYR A 97 -8.21 -20.86 3.60
N PHE A 98 -6.89 -20.65 3.56
CA PHE A 98 -6.14 -20.67 2.31
C PHE A 98 -6.01 -22.07 1.74
N ASP A 99 -5.87 -23.11 2.57
CA ASP A 99 -5.83 -24.51 2.16
C ASP A 99 -7.18 -24.92 1.54
N ASP A 100 -8.30 -24.56 2.16
CA ASP A 100 -9.64 -24.74 1.59
C ASP A 100 -9.77 -23.99 0.24
N TRP A 101 -9.23 -22.77 0.17
CA TRP A 101 -9.23 -21.98 -1.06
C TRP A 101 -8.34 -22.60 -2.15
N LEU A 102 -7.16 -23.11 -1.84
CA LEU A 102 -6.23 -23.74 -2.79
C LEU A 102 -6.72 -25.14 -3.22
N SER A 103 -7.54 -25.80 -2.41
CA SER A 103 -8.14 -27.10 -2.71
C SER A 103 -9.36 -27.02 -3.65
N GLY A 104 -9.82 -25.81 -4.02
CA GLY A 104 -10.93 -25.62 -4.94
C GLY A 104 -10.61 -25.96 -6.41
N ASP A 105 -11.63 -26.03 -7.27
CA ASP A 105 -11.55 -26.52 -8.67
C ASP A 105 -10.83 -25.59 -9.68
N TYR A 106 -9.90 -24.74 -9.24
CA TYR A 106 -9.25 -23.73 -10.09
C TYR A 106 -7.78 -23.60 -9.76
N ASN A 107 -6.95 -23.33 -10.78
CA ASN A 107 -5.54 -23.00 -10.58
C ASN A 107 -5.43 -21.67 -9.85
N ARG A 108 -5.07 -21.73 -8.56
CA ARG A 108 -5.03 -20.59 -7.66
C ARG A 108 -3.61 -20.36 -7.16
N THR A 109 -3.22 -19.11 -6.97
CA THR A 109 -1.90 -18.77 -6.45
C THR A 109 -2.00 -17.78 -5.29
N LEU A 110 -1.40 -18.13 -4.15
CA LEU A 110 -1.19 -17.18 -3.05
C LEU A 110 0.26 -16.68 -3.11
N ILE A 111 0.44 -15.37 -3.04
CA ILE A 111 1.75 -14.72 -2.93
C ILE A 111 1.81 -14.12 -1.53
N LEU A 112 2.61 -14.72 -0.66
CA LEU A 112 2.83 -14.29 0.72
C LEU A 112 4.19 -13.59 0.84
N ILE A 113 4.18 -12.35 1.34
CA ILE A 113 5.38 -11.51 1.46
C ILE A 113 5.61 -11.20 2.94
N ASN A 114 6.63 -11.80 3.54
CA ASN A 114 6.90 -11.63 4.96
C ASN A 114 7.33 -10.20 5.33
N TYR A 115 7.08 -9.83 6.58
CA TYR A 115 7.44 -8.52 7.13
C TYR A 115 8.85 -8.59 7.73
N ASP A 116 9.86 -8.31 6.91
CA ASP A 116 11.27 -8.18 7.34
C ASP A 116 12.07 -7.20 6.48
N TYR A 117 11.40 -6.15 6.03
CA TYR A 117 12.02 -5.12 5.22
C TYR A 117 11.27 -3.78 5.38
N ASP A 118 12.00 -2.68 5.50
CA ASP A 118 11.43 -1.33 5.47
C ASP A 118 12.28 -0.43 4.56
N ALA A 119 11.75 -0.12 3.39
CA ALA A 119 12.40 0.73 2.40
C ALA A 119 12.69 2.15 2.92
N ALA A 120 12.00 2.61 3.98
CA ALA A 120 12.23 3.93 4.54
C ALA A 120 13.69 4.08 5.02
N LEU A 121 14.31 3.02 5.55
CA LEU A 121 15.69 3.09 6.03
C LEU A 121 16.67 3.40 4.90
N GLY A 122 16.64 2.61 3.81
CA GLY A 122 17.50 2.82 2.64
C GLY A 122 17.24 4.18 1.99
N TYR A 123 15.96 4.52 1.77
CA TYR A 123 15.57 5.78 1.16
C TYR A 123 16.07 7.02 1.94
N TRP A 124 15.90 7.04 3.26
CA TRP A 124 16.35 8.18 4.07
C TRP A 124 17.88 8.24 4.17
N HIS A 125 18.57 7.10 4.11
CA HIS A 125 20.03 7.07 4.07
C HIS A 125 20.57 7.69 2.77
N GLU A 126 20.05 7.24 1.62
CA GLU A 126 20.42 7.78 0.29
C GLU A 126 20.14 9.29 0.21
N LEU A 127 18.94 9.72 0.63
CA LEU A 127 18.57 11.13 0.59
C LEU A 127 19.43 12.00 1.53
N LEU A 128 19.99 11.41 2.60
CA LEU A 128 20.85 12.15 3.53
C LEU A 128 22.19 12.53 2.89
N GLU A 129 22.74 11.69 2.02
CA GLU A 129 24.02 11.90 1.33
C GLU A 129 23.95 13.15 0.42
N ASP A 130 22.84 13.32 -0.27
CA ASP A 130 22.61 14.43 -1.21
C ASP A 130 22.02 15.69 -0.57
N SER A 131 21.67 15.65 0.73
CA SER A 131 20.98 16.76 1.40
C SER A 131 21.90 17.83 2.01
N GLN A 132 21.46 19.09 1.98
CA GLN A 132 22.16 20.23 2.56
C GLN A 132 21.25 21.10 3.47
N GLY A 133 21.87 21.81 4.41
CA GLY A 133 21.19 22.80 5.26
C GLY A 133 20.04 22.23 6.11
N GLN A 134 18.91 22.95 6.15
CA GLN A 134 17.74 22.62 6.96
C GLN A 134 17.12 21.25 6.60
N GLN A 135 17.20 20.84 5.32
CA GLN A 135 16.67 19.55 4.85
C GLN A 135 17.41 18.37 5.49
N LYS A 136 18.72 18.51 5.70
CA LYS A 136 19.55 17.48 6.35
C LYS A 136 19.11 17.18 7.79
N ILE A 137 18.63 18.20 8.52
CA ILE A 137 18.13 18.04 9.89
C ILE A 137 16.83 17.23 9.89
N GLU A 138 15.90 17.56 9.00
CA GLU A 138 14.63 16.83 8.90
C GLU A 138 14.84 15.38 8.42
N ILE A 139 15.73 15.15 7.44
CA ILE A 139 16.07 13.80 6.97
C ILE A 139 16.71 12.98 8.09
N ARG A 140 17.63 13.56 8.88
CA ARG A 140 18.18 12.89 10.08
C ARG A 140 17.11 12.53 11.10
N ARG A 141 16.17 13.43 11.36
CA ARG A 141 15.03 13.16 12.27
C ARG A 141 14.22 11.97 11.75
N ARG A 142 13.93 11.93 10.46
CA ARG A 142 13.15 10.84 9.83
C ARG A 142 13.90 9.52 9.82
N LEU A 143 15.19 9.54 9.50
CA LEU A 143 16.05 8.35 9.59
C LEU A 143 16.07 7.79 11.01
N ALA A 144 16.19 8.63 12.04
CA ALA A 144 16.15 8.20 13.44
C ALA A 144 14.79 7.57 13.82
N VAL A 145 13.67 8.11 13.32
CA VAL A 145 12.33 7.51 13.52
C VAL A 145 12.22 6.16 12.82
N ALA A 146 12.69 6.04 11.57
CA ALA A 146 12.71 4.78 10.84
C ALA A 146 13.58 3.73 11.53
N GLN A 147 14.77 4.11 12.02
CA GLN A 147 15.65 3.25 12.81
C GLN A 147 14.98 2.78 14.10
N ALA A 148 14.31 3.69 14.83
CA ALA A 148 13.57 3.33 16.03
C ALA A 148 12.41 2.36 15.73
N LYS A 149 11.70 2.54 14.61
CA LYS A 149 10.60 1.64 14.18
C LYS A 149 11.13 0.26 13.81
N ALA A 150 12.25 0.19 13.08
CA ALA A 150 12.89 -1.08 12.73
C ALA A 150 13.43 -1.84 13.94
N GLN A 151 13.78 -1.13 15.02
CA GLN A 151 14.22 -1.70 16.30
C GLN A 151 13.07 -2.09 17.25
N GLN A 152 11.81 -1.71 16.96
CA GLN A 152 10.68 -1.86 17.89
C GLN A 152 10.06 -3.27 18.01
N PRO A 153 10.12 -4.20 17.04
CA PRO A 153 9.66 -5.58 17.24
C PRO A 153 10.73 -6.52 17.83
N THR A 154 11.97 -6.06 17.97
CA THR A 154 13.17 -6.89 17.84
C THR A 154 14.06 -6.88 19.08
N THR A 155 13.54 -7.34 20.21
CA THR A 155 14.43 -7.72 21.33
C THR A 155 14.91 -9.17 21.27
N ASP A 156 14.24 -10.04 20.51
CA ASP A 156 14.69 -11.43 20.30
C ASP A 156 14.64 -11.80 18.81
N ASP A 157 15.78 -12.28 18.30
CA ASP A 157 15.88 -13.06 17.05
C ASP A 157 15.06 -14.34 17.27
N THR A 158 13.76 -14.25 17.06
CA THR A 158 12.80 -15.31 17.36
C THR A 158 12.43 -16.04 16.09
N GLU A 159 12.69 -17.33 16.06
CA GLU A 159 12.05 -18.24 15.12
C GLU A 159 10.53 -18.15 15.32
N ARG A 160 9.81 -17.90 14.23
CA ARG A 160 8.37 -17.97 14.18
C ARG A 160 7.99 -19.13 13.29
N LYS A 161 6.95 -19.87 13.67
CA LYS A 161 6.51 -21.05 12.93
C LYS A 161 5.01 -20.98 12.64
N CYS A 162 4.64 -21.39 11.44
CA CYS A 162 3.27 -21.70 11.05
C CYS A 162 3.24 -23.11 10.43
N ASP A 163 2.08 -23.56 9.97
CA ASP A 163 1.92 -24.94 9.48
C ASP A 163 2.66 -25.19 8.16
N TRP A 164 2.89 -24.15 7.36
CA TRP A 164 3.61 -24.26 6.09
C TRP A 164 5.14 -24.10 6.21
N TYR A 165 5.64 -23.27 7.13
CA TYR A 165 7.09 -22.96 7.25
C TYR A 165 7.45 -22.31 8.59
N SER A 166 8.75 -22.23 8.88
CA SER A 166 9.31 -21.33 9.90
C SER A 166 10.16 -20.22 9.29
N ALA A 167 10.17 -19.07 9.95
CA ALA A 167 10.92 -17.88 9.58
C ALA A 167 11.74 -17.39 10.77
N GLU A 168 13.05 -17.27 10.57
CA GLU A 168 13.97 -16.63 11.50
C GLU A 168 14.36 -15.25 10.97
N PHE A 169 14.19 -14.23 11.79
CA PHE A 169 14.41 -12.83 11.42
C PHE A 169 15.74 -12.34 12.00
N HIS A 170 16.72 -12.08 11.14
CA HIS A 170 18.10 -11.71 11.47
C HIS A 170 18.41 -10.23 11.23
N TRP A 171 17.50 -9.33 11.62
CA TRP A 171 17.60 -7.88 11.42
C TRP A 171 18.94 -7.23 11.83
N ARG A 172 19.71 -7.81 12.76
CA ARG A 172 21.06 -7.30 13.16
C ARG A 172 22.17 -7.65 12.18
N ASN A 173 22.06 -8.79 11.52
CA ASN A 173 23.09 -9.35 10.64
C ASN A 173 22.63 -9.35 9.18
N ALA A 174 21.48 -8.74 8.91
CA ALA A 174 20.92 -8.66 7.58
C ALA A 174 21.80 -7.77 6.69
N ASP A 175 22.04 -8.25 5.47
CA ASP A 175 22.81 -7.56 4.45
C ASP A 175 22.07 -7.60 3.10
N TRP A 176 22.66 -7.00 2.08
CA TRP A 176 22.18 -7.11 0.72
C TRP A 176 22.73 -8.37 0.06
N ALA A 177 21.87 -9.04 -0.72
CA ALA A 177 22.23 -10.25 -1.41
C ALA A 177 23.38 -10.01 -2.40
N GLN A 178 24.44 -10.81 -2.29
CA GLN A 178 25.65 -10.69 -3.10
C GLN A 178 25.67 -11.68 -4.27
N THR A 179 25.00 -12.80 -4.10
CA THR A 179 24.94 -13.88 -5.09
C THR A 179 23.52 -14.41 -5.17
N LEU A 180 23.07 -14.75 -6.38
CA LEU A 180 21.75 -15.32 -6.60
C LEU A 180 21.88 -16.68 -7.28
N ASP A 181 21.04 -17.61 -6.86
CA ASP A 181 20.91 -18.96 -7.43
C ASP A 181 19.40 -19.32 -7.54
N GLY A 182 19.11 -20.44 -8.19
CA GLY A 182 17.75 -20.89 -8.48
C GLY A 182 17.25 -20.49 -9.87
N ASP A 183 16.13 -21.06 -10.28
CA ASP A 183 15.60 -20.93 -11.64
C ASP A 183 15.32 -19.47 -12.04
N TRP A 184 14.93 -18.63 -11.08
CA TRP A 184 14.64 -17.22 -11.32
C TRP A 184 15.90 -16.35 -11.43
N ALA A 185 17.08 -16.86 -11.06
CA ALA A 185 18.34 -16.10 -11.11
C ALA A 185 18.94 -16.02 -12.53
N ASN A 186 18.54 -16.91 -13.45
CA ASN A 186 19.19 -17.08 -14.76
C ASN A 186 19.23 -15.81 -15.63
N ASP A 187 18.18 -14.98 -15.57
CA ASP A 187 18.05 -13.75 -16.37
C ASP A 187 18.32 -12.46 -15.57
N LEU A 188 18.85 -12.60 -14.35
CA LEU A 188 19.15 -11.50 -13.45
C LEU A 188 20.63 -11.13 -13.49
N ASP A 189 20.90 -9.84 -13.46
CA ASP A 189 22.23 -9.35 -13.12
C ASP A 189 22.35 -9.24 -11.60
N ALA A 190 22.89 -10.28 -10.95
CA ALA A 190 23.05 -10.34 -9.50
C ALA A 190 23.81 -9.14 -8.91
N SER A 191 24.70 -8.49 -9.68
CA SER A 191 25.45 -7.32 -9.21
C SER A 191 24.60 -6.04 -9.10
N ASN A 192 23.42 -6.05 -9.74
CA ASN A 192 22.47 -4.94 -9.77
C ASN A 192 21.16 -5.26 -9.05
N VAL A 193 21.04 -6.43 -8.40
CA VAL A 193 19.86 -6.79 -7.61
C VAL A 193 20.00 -6.23 -6.20
N GLU A 194 18.94 -5.57 -5.73
CA GLU A 194 18.86 -5.02 -4.37
C GLU A 194 17.83 -5.82 -3.57
N ILE A 195 18.22 -7.01 -3.11
CA ILE A 195 17.41 -7.86 -2.23
C ILE A 195 18.07 -7.91 -0.87
N PHE A 196 17.25 -7.85 0.18
CA PHE A 196 17.68 -7.90 1.57
C PHE A 196 17.62 -9.33 2.08
N SER A 197 18.70 -9.86 2.65
CA SER A 197 18.79 -11.23 3.19
C SER A 197 18.68 -11.27 4.72
N GLY A 198 17.63 -10.64 5.24
CA GLY A 198 17.34 -10.62 6.68
C GLY A 198 16.62 -11.85 7.22
N THR A 199 15.99 -12.66 6.37
CA THR A 199 15.07 -13.72 6.79
C THR A 199 15.56 -15.08 6.31
N THR A 200 15.68 -16.04 7.22
CA THR A 200 15.89 -17.45 6.87
C THR A 200 14.54 -18.16 6.90
N LEU A 201 14.11 -18.72 5.77
CA LEU A 201 12.92 -19.55 5.70
C LEU A 201 13.32 -21.03 5.75
N THR A 202 12.62 -21.81 6.57
CA THR A 202 12.77 -23.26 6.65
C THR A 202 11.43 -23.93 6.39
N PHE A 203 11.41 -24.93 5.52
CA PHE A 203 10.21 -25.68 5.16
C PHE A 203 10.35 -27.10 5.66
N ALA A 204 9.23 -27.68 6.13
CA ALA A 204 9.18 -29.08 6.48
C ALA A 204 9.04 -29.90 5.19
N ASP A 205 10.17 -30.14 4.52
CA ASP A 205 10.24 -30.95 3.30
C ASP A 205 10.80 -32.34 3.63
N GLY A 206 10.16 -33.40 3.14
CA GLY A 206 10.54 -34.80 3.38
C GLY A 206 9.47 -35.79 2.90
N ASP A 207 9.86 -37.07 2.74
CA ASP A 207 9.01 -38.14 2.15
C ASP A 207 7.63 -38.35 2.84
N ASP A 208 7.48 -37.90 4.09
CA ASP A 208 6.23 -37.99 4.88
C ASP A 208 5.47 -36.64 4.98
N SER A 209 5.93 -35.59 4.29
CA SER A 209 5.29 -34.28 4.25
C SER A 209 4.36 -34.17 3.05
N ASP A 210 3.14 -33.70 3.28
CA ASP A 210 2.20 -33.35 2.19
C ASP A 210 2.60 -32.04 1.49
N ILE A 211 3.60 -31.31 2.02
CA ILE A 211 4.08 -30.03 1.53
C ILE A 211 5.41 -30.23 0.80
N HIS A 212 5.44 -29.82 -0.48
CA HIS A 212 6.64 -29.82 -1.32
C HIS A 212 7.14 -28.39 -1.50
N ALA A 213 8.41 -28.14 -1.19
CA ALA A 213 9.03 -26.83 -1.26
C ALA A 213 10.11 -26.77 -2.35
N GLU A 214 9.97 -25.85 -3.29
CA GLU A 214 10.92 -25.60 -4.37
C GLU A 214 11.50 -24.19 -4.22
N HIS A 215 12.81 -24.08 -3.97
CA HIS A 215 13.49 -22.80 -3.82
C HIS A 215 13.83 -22.19 -5.18
N VAL A 216 12.91 -21.38 -5.71
CA VAL A 216 13.02 -20.78 -7.05
C VAL A 216 14.00 -19.60 -7.12
N LEU A 217 14.28 -18.94 -5.98
CA LEU A 217 15.30 -17.90 -5.86
C LEU A 217 16.00 -18.02 -4.51
N MET A 218 17.33 -18.07 -4.53
CA MET A 218 18.17 -18.26 -3.34
C MET A 218 19.35 -17.29 -3.33
N GLU A 219 19.88 -17.02 -2.14
CA GLU A 219 21.23 -16.51 -1.93
C GLU A 219 22.06 -17.59 -1.20
N GLY A 220 22.98 -18.24 -1.91
CA GLY A 220 23.80 -19.30 -1.35
C GLY A 220 22.98 -20.51 -0.90
N GLN A 221 22.59 -20.56 0.38
CA GLN A 221 21.73 -21.58 0.97
C GLN A 221 20.45 -21.00 1.59
N GLN A 222 20.24 -19.68 1.48
CA GLN A 222 19.10 -18.99 2.04
C GLN A 222 18.03 -18.79 0.96
N PRO A 223 16.83 -19.36 1.11
CA PRO A 223 15.75 -19.13 0.17
C PRO A 223 15.19 -17.71 0.29
N LEU A 224 15.17 -16.98 -0.84
CA LEU A 224 14.61 -15.64 -0.97
C LEU A 224 13.16 -15.70 -1.45
N VAL A 225 12.86 -16.62 -2.37
CA VAL A 225 11.50 -16.97 -2.80
C VAL A 225 11.39 -18.49 -2.89
N THR A 226 10.38 -19.04 -2.23
CA THR A 226 10.07 -20.47 -2.29
C THR A 226 8.67 -20.67 -2.83
N LYS A 227 8.55 -21.59 -3.78
CA LYS A 227 7.28 -22.11 -4.26
C LYS A 227 6.90 -23.32 -3.41
N ILE A 228 5.68 -23.33 -2.93
CA ILE A 228 5.10 -24.43 -2.16
C ILE A 228 3.94 -25.01 -2.95
N THR A 229 3.84 -26.33 -2.96
CA THR A 229 2.67 -27.09 -3.41
C THR A 229 2.28 -28.10 -2.33
N ASN A 230 1.02 -28.52 -2.31
CA ASN A 230 0.54 -29.54 -1.37
C ASN A 230 -0.28 -30.59 -2.11
N ASP A 231 -0.14 -31.86 -1.71
CA ASP A 231 -0.84 -33.01 -2.30
C ASP A 231 -2.38 -32.92 -2.19
N TYR A 232 -2.91 -32.19 -1.21
CA TYR A 232 -4.34 -31.94 -1.05
C TYR A 232 -4.87 -30.79 -1.91
N TRP A 233 -4.00 -29.91 -2.41
CA TRP A 233 -4.43 -28.80 -3.25
C TRP A 233 -4.77 -29.28 -4.66
N HIS A 234 -5.62 -28.52 -5.36
CA HIS A 234 -5.90 -28.83 -6.76
C HIS A 234 -4.63 -28.71 -7.62
N ASN A 235 -4.49 -29.56 -8.63
CA ASN A 235 -3.34 -29.52 -9.55
C ASN A 235 -3.14 -28.12 -10.15
N GLY A 236 -1.93 -27.58 -10.02
CA GLY A 236 -1.58 -26.24 -10.48
C GLY A 236 -1.86 -25.12 -9.47
N CYS A 237 -2.35 -25.45 -8.27
CA CYS A 237 -2.37 -24.52 -7.14
C CYS A 237 -1.01 -24.47 -6.45
N GLN A 238 -0.61 -23.28 -6.02
CA GLN A 238 0.71 -23.04 -5.45
C GLN A 238 0.70 -21.82 -4.51
N VAL A 239 1.71 -21.77 -3.64
CA VAL A 239 1.99 -20.61 -2.80
C VAL A 239 3.42 -20.15 -3.07
N PHE A 240 3.61 -18.87 -3.37
CA PHE A 240 4.93 -18.26 -3.36
C PHE A 240 5.13 -17.54 -2.03
N VAL A 241 6.16 -17.95 -1.27
CA VAL A 241 6.58 -17.29 -0.04
C VAL A 241 7.86 -16.50 -0.32
N ALA A 242 7.76 -15.18 -0.27
CA ALA A 242 8.90 -14.27 -0.34
C ALA A 242 9.42 -14.00 1.08
N ALA A 243 10.73 -14.15 1.26
CA ALA A 243 11.45 -13.93 2.52
C ALA A 243 11.13 -12.57 3.13
N ASN A 244 11.03 -11.52 2.29
CA ASN A 244 10.60 -10.20 2.73
C ASN A 244 10.18 -9.29 1.55
N GLY A 245 9.82 -8.06 1.88
CA GLY A 245 9.35 -7.04 0.93
C GLY A 245 10.39 -6.49 -0.06
N SER A 246 11.69 -6.76 0.09
CA SER A 246 12.74 -6.25 -0.81
C SER A 246 12.63 -6.78 -2.25
N THR A 247 11.82 -7.81 -2.49
CA THR A 247 11.59 -8.36 -3.83
C THR A 247 10.41 -7.71 -4.56
N LEU A 248 9.38 -7.26 -3.83
CA LEU A 248 8.05 -7.02 -4.39
C LEU A 248 7.37 -5.69 -3.98
N LEU A 249 7.94 -4.95 -3.02
CA LEU A 249 7.39 -3.64 -2.62
C LEU A 249 7.73 -2.52 -3.61
N ASN A 250 7.03 -1.39 -3.48
CA ASN A 250 7.14 -0.26 -4.41
C ASN A 250 8.58 0.25 -4.60
N GLN A 251 9.32 0.52 -3.52
CA GLN A 251 10.68 1.06 -3.63
C GLN A 251 11.63 0.05 -4.28
N PRO A 252 11.68 -1.23 -3.88
CA PRO A 252 12.55 -2.19 -4.55
C PRO A 252 12.22 -2.38 -6.04
N LEU A 253 10.95 -2.28 -6.42
CA LEU A 253 10.52 -2.37 -7.83
C LEU A 253 10.90 -1.14 -8.68
N VAL A 254 11.57 -0.13 -8.12
CA VAL A 254 12.27 0.90 -8.91
C VAL A 254 13.49 0.31 -9.62
N ASN A 255 14.14 -0.69 -9.02
CA ASN A 255 15.22 -1.44 -9.64
C ASN A 255 14.70 -2.30 -10.82
N HIS A 256 15.44 -2.32 -11.93
CA HIS A 256 15.03 -3.08 -13.10
C HIS A 256 15.10 -4.60 -12.91
N GLU A 257 16.12 -5.09 -12.22
CA GLU A 257 16.33 -6.51 -11.97
C GLU A 257 15.27 -7.05 -11.01
N ASN A 258 14.92 -6.30 -9.95
CA ASN A 258 13.80 -6.68 -9.08
C ASN A 258 12.46 -6.72 -9.83
N ARG A 259 12.25 -5.88 -10.85
CA ARG A 259 11.06 -5.99 -11.71
C ARG A 259 11.04 -7.23 -12.58
N LYS A 260 12.19 -7.80 -12.96
CA LYS A 260 12.24 -9.08 -13.67
C LYS A 260 11.75 -10.19 -12.76
N ILE A 261 12.18 -10.22 -11.49
CA ILE A 261 11.67 -11.16 -10.48
C ILE A 261 10.14 -11.07 -10.36
N ALA A 262 9.61 -9.85 -10.21
CA ALA A 262 8.16 -9.65 -10.14
C ALA A 262 7.44 -10.05 -11.43
N ALA A 263 8.07 -9.90 -12.61
CA ALA A 263 7.50 -10.36 -13.88
C ALA A 263 7.48 -11.89 -13.95
N THR A 264 8.58 -12.56 -13.59
CA THR A 264 8.66 -14.03 -13.52
C THR A 264 7.60 -14.59 -12.57
N LEU A 265 7.42 -13.99 -11.39
CA LEU A 265 6.34 -14.36 -10.45
C LEU A 265 4.94 -14.25 -11.08
N ILE A 266 4.68 -13.18 -11.83
CA ILE A 266 3.38 -12.98 -12.52
C ILE A 266 3.21 -14.03 -13.62
N ASP A 267 4.25 -14.35 -14.37
CA ASP A 267 4.21 -15.35 -15.44
C ASP A 267 3.96 -16.76 -14.88
N GLU A 268 4.57 -17.10 -13.74
CA GLU A 268 4.35 -18.36 -13.02
C GLU A 268 2.93 -18.54 -12.47
N CYS A 269 2.19 -17.44 -12.25
CA CYS A 269 0.77 -17.50 -11.90
C CYS A 269 -0.11 -17.96 -13.09
N GLY A 270 0.43 -18.04 -14.31
CA GLY A 270 -0.25 -18.53 -15.49
C GLY A 270 -1.32 -17.58 -16.04
N SER A 271 -2.50 -18.11 -16.40
CA SER A 271 -3.60 -17.31 -16.95
C SER A 271 -4.43 -16.68 -15.84
N ILE A 272 -4.31 -15.36 -15.66
CA ILE A 272 -4.92 -14.62 -14.55
C ILE A 272 -6.02 -13.69 -15.06
N ASP A 273 -7.25 -13.80 -14.54
CA ASP A 273 -8.33 -12.80 -14.76
C ASP A 273 -8.50 -11.90 -13.53
N ARG A 274 -8.37 -12.44 -12.31
CA ARG A 274 -8.69 -11.72 -11.07
C ARG A 274 -7.61 -11.85 -10.01
N VAL A 275 -7.06 -10.71 -9.61
CA VAL A 275 -6.06 -10.59 -8.54
C VAL A 275 -6.63 -9.75 -7.41
N MET A 276 -6.47 -10.23 -6.18
CA MET A 276 -6.84 -9.49 -4.99
C MET A 276 -5.64 -9.25 -4.10
N PHE A 277 -5.45 -7.99 -3.73
CA PHE A 277 -4.50 -7.58 -2.70
C PHE A 277 -5.20 -7.60 -1.35
N LEU A 278 -4.75 -8.49 -0.47
CA LEU A 278 -5.22 -8.58 0.89
C LEU A 278 -4.44 -7.60 1.77
N GLU A 279 -5.12 -6.59 2.30
CA GLU A 279 -4.54 -5.48 3.05
C GLU A 279 -4.88 -5.66 4.55
N GLY A 280 -3.90 -6.05 5.36
CA GLY A 280 -4.06 -6.23 6.80
C GLY A 280 -2.85 -6.91 7.44
N ALA A 281 -2.72 -6.76 8.75
CA ALA A 281 -1.72 -7.44 9.57
C ALA A 281 -2.08 -8.93 9.74
N ALA A 282 -1.10 -9.83 9.90
CA ALA A 282 -1.36 -11.27 10.03
C ALA A 282 -2.27 -11.59 11.23
N ASP A 283 -2.09 -10.91 12.35
CA ASP A 283 -2.92 -11.03 13.54
C ASP A 283 -4.26 -10.26 13.45
N GLY A 284 -4.46 -9.45 12.40
CA GLY A 284 -5.58 -8.52 12.27
C GLY A 284 -6.55 -8.81 11.14
N ILE A 285 -6.34 -9.87 10.34
CA ILE A 285 -7.28 -10.24 9.27
C ILE A 285 -8.42 -11.07 9.84
N GLU A 286 -9.60 -10.47 9.85
CA GLU A 286 -10.85 -11.12 10.24
C GLU A 286 -11.30 -12.11 9.17
N ILE A 287 -11.64 -13.33 9.58
CA ILE A 287 -12.33 -14.33 8.76
C ILE A 287 -13.84 -14.15 8.97
N ARG A 288 -14.60 -14.07 7.88
CA ARG A 288 -16.07 -13.96 7.92
C ARG A 288 -16.72 -14.96 6.99
N ASP A 289 -17.66 -15.72 7.54
CA ASP A 289 -18.50 -16.65 6.78
C ASP A 289 -19.46 -15.95 5.81
N THR A 290 -19.72 -14.65 6.04
CA THR A 290 -20.61 -13.86 5.19
C THR A 290 -19.99 -12.51 4.84
N ASP A 291 -20.15 -12.13 3.57
CA ASP A 291 -20.03 -10.74 3.19
C ASP A 291 -21.25 -10.00 3.73
N ALA A 292 -21.10 -9.36 4.90
CA ALA A 292 -22.14 -8.50 5.46
C ALA A 292 -22.71 -7.62 4.34
N SER A 293 -23.99 -7.84 4.06
CA SER A 293 -24.75 -7.14 3.04
C SER A 293 -24.78 -5.64 3.35
N ALA A 294 -25.04 -4.81 2.33
CA ALA A 294 -25.05 -3.34 2.38
C ALA A 294 -25.52 -2.78 3.73
N PRO A 295 -24.98 -1.64 4.21
CA PRO A 295 -25.33 -1.09 5.53
C PRO A 295 -26.84 -1.10 5.71
N MET A 296 -27.32 -1.55 6.87
CA MET A 296 -28.75 -1.83 7.16
C MET A 296 -29.70 -0.72 6.65
N MET A 297 -29.22 0.53 6.64
CA MET A 297 -29.94 1.71 6.11
C MET A 297 -30.21 1.64 4.60
N LEU A 298 -29.29 1.12 3.78
CA LEU A 298 -29.49 0.95 2.33
C LEU A 298 -30.27 -0.33 2.00
N GLN A 299 -30.13 -1.40 2.79
CA GLN A 299 -30.97 -2.59 2.62
C GLN A 299 -32.45 -2.30 2.84
N ALA A 300 -32.78 -1.37 3.73
CA ALA A 300 -34.15 -0.91 3.95
C ALA A 300 -34.84 -0.39 2.66
N PHE A 301 -34.09 0.09 1.67
CA PHE A 301 -34.64 0.49 0.35
C PHE A 301 -34.95 -0.69 -0.58
N THR A 302 -34.47 -1.89 -0.28
CA THR A 302 -34.63 -3.08 -1.12
C THR A 302 -35.61 -4.11 -0.55
N VAL A 303 -35.97 -3.98 0.72
CA VAL A 303 -36.89 -4.90 1.41
C VAL A 303 -38.32 -4.36 1.34
N TRP A 304 -39.23 -5.16 0.78
CA TRP A 304 -40.67 -4.88 0.80
C TRP A 304 -41.23 -5.17 2.21
N PRO A 305 -42.08 -4.32 2.80
CA PRO A 305 -42.67 -3.08 2.28
C PRO A 305 -41.93 -1.78 2.68
N ILE A 306 -40.77 -1.90 3.34
CA ILE A 306 -40.00 -0.78 3.91
C ILE A 306 -39.52 0.20 2.83
N ASN A 307 -39.20 -0.32 1.64
CA ASN A 307 -38.78 0.49 0.50
C ASN A 307 -39.75 1.62 0.18
N PHE A 308 -41.06 1.35 0.18
CA PHE A 308 -42.10 2.33 -0.13
C PHE A 308 -42.10 3.47 0.88
N LEU A 309 -42.02 3.14 2.18
CA LEU A 309 -41.98 4.15 3.25
C LEU A 309 -40.73 5.05 3.13
N MET A 310 -39.57 4.45 2.84
CA MET A 310 -38.30 5.17 2.70
C MET A 310 -38.24 6.08 1.47
N PHE A 311 -38.83 5.67 0.33
CA PHE A 311 -38.95 6.54 -0.84
C PHE A 311 -39.76 7.80 -0.54
N HIS A 312 -40.89 7.66 0.17
CA HIS A 312 -41.73 8.80 0.54
C HIS A 312 -41.03 9.72 1.54
N ALA A 313 -40.35 9.16 2.54
CA ALA A 313 -39.57 9.93 3.50
C ALA A 313 -38.41 10.69 2.82
N THR A 314 -37.74 10.06 1.86
CA THR A 314 -36.67 10.68 1.07
C THR A 314 -37.22 11.82 0.21
N MET A 315 -38.35 11.61 -0.46
CA MET A 315 -38.99 12.65 -1.28
C MET A 315 -39.45 13.84 -0.43
N LEU A 316 -40.03 13.59 0.74
CA LEU A 316 -40.37 14.63 1.71
C LEU A 316 -39.13 15.37 2.23
N GLY A 317 -38.04 14.66 2.50
CA GLY A 317 -36.77 15.24 2.91
C GLY A 317 -36.18 16.16 1.83
N ILE A 318 -36.19 15.73 0.57
CA ILE A 318 -35.75 16.56 -0.57
C ILE A 318 -36.63 17.80 -0.71
N LEU A 319 -37.95 17.65 -0.66
CA LEU A 319 -38.90 18.77 -0.70
C LEU A 319 -38.69 19.73 0.47
N PHE A 320 -38.47 19.21 1.68
CA PHE A 320 -38.15 20.01 2.85
C PHE A 320 -36.84 20.77 2.66
N CYS A 321 -35.78 20.13 2.18
CA CYS A 321 -34.51 20.78 1.88
C CYS A 321 -34.68 21.90 0.83
N ILE A 322 -35.50 21.68 -0.22
CA ILE A 322 -35.81 22.70 -1.23
C ILE A 322 -36.61 23.86 -0.62
N CYS A 323 -37.58 23.57 0.25
CA CYS A 323 -38.40 24.59 0.91
C CYS A 323 -37.64 25.39 1.97
N VAL A 324 -36.63 24.78 2.61
CA VAL A 324 -35.86 25.39 3.72
C VAL A 324 -34.55 26.03 3.24
N PHE A 325 -34.07 25.75 2.02
CA PHE A 325 -32.95 26.47 1.40
C PHE A 325 -33.44 27.62 0.51
N PRO A 326 -33.59 28.87 1.02
CA PRO A 326 -33.70 30.03 0.16
C PRO A 326 -32.35 30.27 -0.53
N ILE A 327 -32.33 30.04 -1.84
CA ILE A 327 -31.43 30.65 -2.85
C ILE A 327 -29.99 30.93 -2.36
N PHE A 328 -29.06 30.04 -2.70
CA PHE A 328 -27.63 30.33 -2.58
C PHE A 328 -27.25 31.52 -3.47
N GLY A 329 -26.75 32.57 -2.84
CA GLY A 329 -26.05 33.67 -3.50
C GLY A 329 -25.13 34.40 -2.53
N ARG A 330 -24.08 33.73 -2.03
CA ARG A 330 -22.90 34.43 -1.52
C ARG A 330 -21.89 34.58 -2.68
N PRO A 331 -21.36 35.79 -2.94
CA PRO A 331 -20.40 36.01 -4.02
C PRO A 331 -19.22 35.06 -3.88
N LYS A 332 -18.86 34.38 -4.97
CA LYS A 332 -17.61 33.64 -5.06
C LYS A 332 -16.47 34.67 -5.08
N GLU A 333 -15.71 34.76 -4.00
CA GLU A 333 -14.31 35.13 -4.16
C GLU A 333 -13.64 33.94 -4.88
N LEU A 334 -13.09 34.23 -6.07
CA LEU A 334 -12.21 33.28 -6.75
C LEU A 334 -11.07 32.95 -5.79
N ALA A 335 -10.67 31.68 -5.74
CA ALA A 335 -9.52 31.27 -4.96
C ALA A 335 -8.34 32.19 -5.34
N ALA A 336 -7.78 32.89 -4.36
CA ALA A 336 -6.45 33.46 -4.54
C ALA A 336 -5.53 32.30 -4.93
N GLU A 337 -4.94 32.40 -6.10
CA GLU A 337 -3.99 31.43 -6.62
C GLU A 337 -2.88 31.27 -5.58
N SER A 338 -2.76 30.07 -4.99
CA SER A 338 -1.80 29.84 -3.92
C SER A 338 -0.38 29.95 -4.49
N VAL A 339 0.32 31.01 -4.10
CA VAL A 339 1.70 31.32 -4.53
C VAL A 339 2.74 30.28 -4.05
N SER A 340 2.32 29.24 -3.30
CA SER A 340 3.22 28.21 -2.75
C SER A 340 3.02 26.80 -3.30
N ASP A 341 2.32 26.62 -4.42
CA ASP A 341 2.19 25.30 -5.04
C ASP A 341 3.42 24.99 -5.91
N PHE A 342 4.52 24.61 -5.25
CA PHE A 342 5.79 24.26 -5.89
C PHE A 342 5.60 23.14 -6.94
N GLY A 343 4.63 22.26 -6.73
CA GLY A 343 4.26 21.19 -7.67
C GLY A 343 3.65 21.72 -8.96
N LYS A 344 2.83 22.77 -8.91
CA LYS A 344 2.29 23.43 -10.11
C LYS A 344 3.36 24.24 -10.85
N HIS A 345 4.31 24.83 -10.12
CA HIS A 345 5.47 25.47 -10.75
C HIS A 345 6.35 24.46 -11.50
N ILE A 346 6.60 23.27 -10.94
CA ILE A 346 7.38 22.22 -11.63
C ILE A 346 6.60 21.65 -12.81
N ALA A 347 5.29 21.42 -12.66
CA ALA A 347 4.44 20.92 -13.75
C ALA A 347 4.34 21.94 -14.90
N ALA A 348 4.07 23.22 -14.60
CA ALA A 348 4.02 24.29 -15.60
C ALA A 348 5.40 24.55 -16.23
N TYR A 349 6.50 24.42 -15.47
CA TYR A 349 7.86 24.55 -16.00
C TYR A 349 8.26 23.36 -16.89
N GLY A 350 7.85 22.14 -16.53
CA GLY A 350 8.00 20.94 -17.35
C GLY A 350 7.21 21.05 -18.66
N GLU A 351 5.99 21.56 -18.60
CA GLU A 351 5.12 21.77 -19.77
C GLU A 351 5.63 22.90 -20.67
N LEU A 352 6.23 23.95 -20.10
CA LEU A 352 6.89 25.03 -20.86
C LEU A 352 8.20 24.54 -21.53
N LEU A 353 8.99 23.71 -20.84
CA LEU A 353 10.21 23.09 -21.38
C LEU A 353 9.89 22.09 -22.50
N GLN A 354 8.78 21.35 -22.37
CA GLN A 354 8.26 20.44 -23.39
C GLN A 354 7.72 21.21 -24.62
N LYS A 355 7.08 22.37 -24.42
CA LYS A 355 6.61 23.25 -25.52
C LYS A 355 7.73 23.99 -26.25
N VAL A 356 8.87 24.26 -25.61
CA VAL A 356 9.97 25.04 -26.21
C VAL A 356 11.10 24.16 -26.77
N GLY A 357 10.97 22.82 -26.71
CA GLY A 357 11.87 21.88 -27.41
C GLY A 357 13.33 21.91 -26.92
N GLY A 358 13.55 22.26 -25.65
CA GLY A 358 14.85 22.73 -25.17
C GLY A 358 15.66 21.74 -24.33
N ALA A 359 15.99 20.54 -24.85
CA ALA A 359 16.97 19.65 -24.19
C ALA A 359 18.35 20.34 -24.00
N SER A 360 18.69 21.29 -24.88
CA SER A 360 19.90 22.12 -24.81
C SER A 360 19.84 23.16 -23.68
N PHE A 361 18.68 23.74 -23.40
CA PHE A 361 18.51 24.75 -22.34
C PHE A 361 18.58 24.12 -20.94
N ALA A 362 18.00 22.93 -20.76
CA ALA A 362 18.11 22.17 -19.51
C ALA A 362 19.58 21.81 -19.20
N ARG A 363 20.36 21.41 -20.23
CA ARG A 363 21.79 21.13 -20.10
C ARG A 363 22.60 22.39 -19.79
N ALA A 364 22.27 23.53 -20.39
CA ALA A 364 22.94 24.81 -20.12
C ALA A 364 22.72 25.29 -18.68
N LYS A 365 21.52 25.08 -18.13
CA LYS A 365 21.19 25.45 -16.75
C LYS A 365 21.85 24.51 -15.72
N LEU A 366 21.94 23.21 -16.02
CA LEU A 366 22.72 22.23 -15.24
C LEU A 366 24.20 22.58 -15.21
N LYS A 367 24.75 23.01 -16.34
CA LYS A 367 26.14 23.49 -16.44
C LYS A 367 26.36 24.74 -15.58
N HIS A 368 25.48 25.73 -15.69
CA HIS A 368 25.55 26.94 -14.87
C HIS A 368 25.44 26.64 -13.36
N TYR A 369 24.61 25.67 -12.97
CA TYR A 369 24.47 25.28 -11.56
C TYR A 369 25.75 24.59 -11.04
N ARG A 370 26.35 23.70 -11.84
CA ARG A 370 27.65 23.08 -11.54
C ARG A 370 28.77 24.12 -11.42
N ASP A 371 28.81 25.08 -12.34
CA ASP A 371 29.83 26.15 -12.32
C ASP A 371 29.65 27.08 -11.11
N SER A 372 28.40 27.35 -10.69
CA SER A 372 28.12 28.18 -9.50
C SER A 372 28.35 27.49 -8.15
N THR A 373 28.33 26.15 -8.10
CA THR A 373 28.55 25.37 -6.88
C THR A 373 30.00 24.96 -6.68
N HIS A 374 30.81 24.99 -7.75
CA HIS A 374 32.25 24.65 -7.71
C HIS A 374 33.18 25.88 -7.80
N GLY A 375 32.64 27.10 -7.86
CA GLY A 375 33.42 28.36 -7.95
C GLY A 375 33.59 29.15 -6.65
N GLY A 376 33.26 28.56 -5.49
CA GLY A 376 33.32 29.20 -4.18
C GLY A 376 34.34 28.59 -3.23
N GLY A 377 35.55 28.29 -3.73
CA GLY A 377 36.74 27.93 -2.94
C GLY A 377 37.75 29.05 -2.94
#